data_AF-A0A5N7BDN0-F1
#
_entry.id   AF-A0A5N7BDN0-F1
#
_cell.length_a   1.000
_cell.length_b   1.000
_cell.length_c   1.000
_cell.angle_alpha   90.00
_cell.angle_beta   90.00
_cell.angle_gamma   90.00
#
_symmetry.space_group_name_H-M   'P 1'
#
loop_
_entity.id
_entity.type
_entity.pdbx_description
1 polymer ?
#
loop_
_entity_poly.entity_id
_entity_poly.type
_entity_poly.pdbx_seq_one_letter_code
_entity_poly.pdbx_strand_id
1 'polypeptide(L)'
;MAAISPVADPLAVLPPEIVLRILEFTPISALASLTAVSKAWHEFIDVTHQEAIYTSEAKTAQPPGGTRDFSFLSDSTSFTKLFEGTTSWKDLCKRQTLLARNWAESQPVCRESVVQIGNDPVWRFRPDFKRRFFVSTSHAGGLNVTDMDTGQLLWRLPSTLDSDEDAVRPYAHLEYQDGMVVFDREGDAVEVWQAGLEGAARGEFRQIAVLNHDCQTRGFQLSHWTLCVVSSEGQGFVYDMAQRPPQLTTHVRIEHGAIGHLDQSKDAVIYSMGPGGYHAYDKTSGAFLGALHPSHCTDIYHIRPPAASSISASAALAGAMRYFSPNRTFPLGAPRKDSLTPLKIAKGPLPLPSDPGHVRHGEDEWGAGMLHGNVFAGFSRAGRVFVCSDWRKALQAPSSLAEHSFLLECDSDGSGFDLGGWLSVRNHRVMFEIEDRIYVVALDDENRIQDVDHPARASYSLLTSSAPQLAVPVSFMALYDDAIMTTYTTLGWRQPRPGDAAPQEQEAHTRLFPTKAIRVVSLAPELSSGKSSLADAAVSTEDTTAGRSAASEDWQSRARSGLLQLVSMLGNEVDGFDDEPETMETEHGDEEWEDVDETESEGHEQEHMDARARGPA
;
A
#
# COMPACT_ATOMS: atom_id res chain seq x y z
N MET A 1 40.26 16.52 49.56
CA MET A 1 39.91 16.87 48.16
C MET A 1 40.66 15.91 47.27
N ALA A 2 39.97 14.97 46.62
CA ALA A 2 40.58 14.06 45.65
C ALA A 2 40.84 14.85 44.35
N ALA A 3 42.09 14.86 43.88
CA ALA A 3 42.45 15.47 42.61
C ALA A 3 41.77 14.66 41.50
N ILE A 4 40.91 15.33 40.73
CA ILE A 4 40.32 14.78 39.50
C ILE A 4 41.50 14.61 38.53
N SER A 5 41.83 13.37 38.18
CA SER A 5 42.84 13.05 37.17
C SER A 5 42.51 13.82 35.88
N PRO A 6 43.48 14.46 35.19
CA PRO A 6 43.19 15.16 33.96
C PRO A 6 42.69 14.14 32.94
N VAL A 7 41.44 14.28 32.51
CA VAL A 7 40.84 13.47 31.46
C VAL A 7 41.62 13.76 30.17
N ALA A 8 42.46 12.83 29.73
CA ALA A 8 43.22 12.95 28.49
C ALA A 8 42.32 12.64 27.29
N ASP A 9 42.47 13.39 26.20
CA ASP A 9 41.75 13.12 24.94
C ASP A 9 42.11 11.71 24.43
N PRO A 10 41.12 10.83 24.19
CA PRO A 10 41.37 9.50 23.61
C PRO A 10 42.24 9.53 22.35
N LEU A 11 42.11 10.55 21.50
CA LEU A 11 42.96 10.69 20.29
C LEU A 11 44.44 10.90 20.60
N ALA A 12 44.77 11.40 21.80
CA ALA A 12 46.14 11.67 22.20
C ALA A 12 46.81 10.48 22.91
N VAL A 13 46.03 9.51 23.40
CA VAL A 13 46.53 8.41 24.26
C VAL A 13 46.26 7.02 23.70
N LEU A 14 45.27 6.86 22.82
CA LEU A 14 44.90 5.58 22.22
C LEU A 14 45.38 5.49 20.75
N PRO A 15 45.75 4.30 20.28
CA PRO A 15 45.95 4.05 18.86
C PRO A 15 44.65 4.28 18.05
N PRO A 16 44.74 4.73 16.79
CA PRO A 16 43.58 4.97 15.91
C PRO A 16 42.60 3.79 15.85
N GLU A 17 43.10 2.55 15.82
CA GLU A 17 42.30 1.33 15.71
C GLU A 17 41.39 1.14 16.93
N ILE A 18 41.90 1.47 18.13
CA ILE A 18 41.12 1.40 19.37
C ILE A 18 40.06 2.50 19.38
N VAL A 19 40.41 3.70 18.91
CA VAL A 19 39.43 4.80 18.78
C VAL A 19 38.33 4.41 17.79
N LEU A 20 38.66 3.85 16.63
CA LEU A 20 37.68 3.37 15.66
C LEU A 20 36.76 2.31 16.25
N ARG A 21 37.30 1.37 17.03
CA ARG A 21 36.50 0.35 17.73
C ARG A 21 35.55 0.98 18.76
N ILE A 22 35.95 2.05 19.44
CA ILE A 22 35.05 2.81 20.35
C ILE A 22 33.95 3.52 19.55
N LEU A 23 34.30 4.16 18.43
CA LEU A 23 33.36 4.89 17.58
C LEU A 23 32.31 3.97 16.93
N GLU A 24 32.64 2.70 16.70
CA GLU A 24 31.69 1.70 16.21
C GLU A 24 30.44 1.58 17.10
N PHE A 25 30.60 1.64 18.42
CA PHE A 25 29.51 1.60 19.40
C PHE A 25 28.86 2.97 19.66
N THR A 26 29.37 4.03 19.04
CA THR A 26 28.91 5.40 19.30
C THR A 26 27.72 5.74 18.39
N PRO A 27 26.60 6.27 18.90
CA PRO A 27 25.48 6.69 18.05
C PRO A 27 25.88 7.78 17.04
N ILE A 28 25.19 7.85 15.91
CA ILE A 28 25.47 8.82 14.83
C ILE A 28 25.37 10.27 15.34
N SER A 29 24.43 10.55 16.25
CA SER A 29 24.29 11.87 16.90
C SER A 29 25.51 12.26 17.73
N ALA A 30 26.12 11.30 18.42
CA ALA A 30 27.34 11.50 19.19
C ALA A 30 28.56 11.65 18.27
N LEU A 31 28.64 10.92 17.15
CA LEU A 31 29.66 11.13 16.12
C LEU A 31 29.59 12.56 15.56
N ALA A 32 28.38 13.03 15.21
CA ALA A 32 28.17 14.40 14.73
C ALA A 32 28.51 15.46 15.81
N SER A 33 28.36 15.12 17.08
CA SER A 33 28.78 16.01 18.18
C SER A 33 30.31 16.03 18.33
N LEU A 34 30.97 14.86 18.22
CA LEU A 34 32.43 14.73 18.31
C LEU A 34 33.15 15.53 17.23
N THR A 35 32.63 15.55 15.99
CA THR A 35 33.21 16.37 14.92
C THR A 35 33.16 17.87 15.21
N ALA A 36 32.29 18.33 16.12
CA ALA A 36 32.21 19.72 16.56
C ALA A 36 33.09 20.02 17.80
N VAL A 37 33.67 19.00 18.45
CA VAL A 37 34.47 19.19 19.68
C VAL A 37 35.83 19.82 19.39
N SER A 38 36.56 19.33 18.39
CA SER A 38 37.88 19.86 18.01
C SER A 38 38.23 19.56 16.56
N LYS A 39 39.23 20.28 16.03
CA LYS A 39 39.78 20.01 14.69
C LYS A 39 40.34 18.60 14.57
N ALA A 40 40.96 18.07 15.61
CA ALA A 40 41.53 16.72 15.61
C ALA A 40 40.44 15.65 15.47
N TRP A 41 39.33 15.80 16.19
CA TRP A 41 38.18 14.90 16.07
C TRP A 41 37.48 15.01 14.71
N HIS A 42 37.32 16.24 14.20
CA HIS A 42 36.82 16.44 12.83
C HIS A 42 37.73 15.77 11.79
N GLU A 43 39.04 16.00 11.86
CA GLU A 43 40.01 15.40 10.92
C GLU A 43 40.02 13.88 11.02
N PHE A 44 40.00 13.32 12.24
CA PHE A 44 39.95 11.88 12.44
C PHE A 44 38.69 11.24 11.82
N ILE A 45 37.50 11.80 12.12
CA ILE A 45 36.22 11.21 11.72
C ILE A 45 35.88 11.53 10.26
N ASP A 46 35.91 12.80 9.87
CA ASP A 46 35.35 13.25 8.60
C ASP A 46 36.36 13.33 7.46
N VAL A 47 37.67 13.33 7.77
CA VAL A 47 38.72 13.43 6.75
C VAL A 47 39.45 12.09 6.60
N THR A 48 40.00 11.55 7.68
CA THR A 48 40.93 10.41 7.61
C THR A 48 40.21 9.06 7.60
N HIS A 49 39.22 8.86 8.48
CA HIS A 49 38.59 7.54 8.69
C HIS A 49 37.10 7.50 8.36
N GLN A 50 36.63 8.43 7.53
CA GLN A 50 35.22 8.57 7.17
C GLN A 50 34.62 7.27 6.64
N GLU A 51 35.29 6.61 5.69
CA GLU A 51 34.78 5.35 5.13
C GLU A 51 34.65 4.27 6.19
N ALA A 52 35.71 3.97 6.94
CA ALA A 52 35.69 2.91 7.96
C ALA A 52 34.61 3.10 9.03
N ILE A 53 34.29 4.35 9.38
CA ILE A 53 33.24 4.67 10.37
C ILE A 53 31.85 4.49 9.76
N TYR A 54 31.61 5.07 8.58
CA TYR A 54 30.26 5.14 8.00
C TYR A 54 29.89 3.92 7.14
N THR A 55 30.83 3.06 6.76
CA THR A 55 30.54 1.76 6.11
C THR A 55 30.02 0.72 7.09
N SER A 56 30.06 0.97 8.40
CA SER A 56 29.59 0.03 9.42
C SER A 56 28.08 -0.17 9.32
N GLU A 57 27.62 -1.44 9.38
CA GLU A 57 26.19 -1.80 9.44
C GLU A 57 25.47 -1.18 10.66
N ALA A 58 26.22 -0.84 11.73
CA ALA A 58 25.69 -0.14 12.89
C ALA A 58 25.44 1.36 12.66
N LYS A 59 25.76 1.88 11.47
CA LYS A 59 25.65 3.32 11.11
C LYS A 59 24.86 3.53 9.84
N THR A 60 25.05 2.66 8.86
CA THR A 60 24.44 2.78 7.54
C THR A 60 23.81 1.45 7.17
N ALA A 61 22.51 1.48 6.90
CA ALA A 61 21.79 0.31 6.45
C ALA A 61 22.30 -0.11 5.07
N GLN A 62 22.63 -1.39 4.93
CA GLN A 62 23.16 -1.99 3.71
C GLN A 62 22.68 -3.46 3.61
N PRO A 63 22.80 -4.09 2.44
CA PRO A 63 22.46 -5.51 2.29
C PRO A 63 23.26 -6.40 3.27
N PRO A 64 22.68 -7.52 3.75
CA PRO A 64 23.37 -8.43 4.65
C PRO A 64 24.70 -8.93 4.08
N GLY A 65 25.76 -8.86 4.89
CA GLY A 65 27.11 -9.26 4.47
C GLY A 65 27.96 -8.12 3.88
N GLY A 66 27.43 -6.89 3.92
CA GLY A 66 28.10 -5.69 3.46
C GLY A 66 28.15 -5.54 1.93
N THR A 67 28.34 -4.31 1.47
CA THR A 67 28.56 -4.00 0.06
C THR A 67 29.80 -3.13 -0.15
N ARG A 68 30.41 -3.26 -1.32
CA ARG A 68 31.58 -2.46 -1.71
C ARG A 68 31.19 -1.11 -2.30
N ASP A 69 29.99 -1.01 -2.88
CA ASP A 69 29.51 0.18 -3.58
C ASP A 69 28.01 0.42 -3.35
N PHE A 70 27.51 1.49 -3.98
CA PHE A 70 26.13 1.96 -3.87
C PHE A 70 25.18 1.37 -4.93
N SER A 71 25.57 0.32 -5.66
CA SER A 71 24.74 -0.28 -6.72
C SER A 71 23.38 -0.74 -6.21
N PHE A 72 23.32 -1.27 -4.98
CA PHE A 72 22.07 -1.70 -4.32
C PHE A 72 21.01 -0.60 -4.18
N LEU A 73 21.39 0.69 -4.26
CA LEU A 73 20.45 1.80 -4.22
C LEU A 73 19.56 1.85 -5.48
N SER A 74 19.93 1.16 -6.57
CA SER A 74 19.08 1.01 -7.75
C SER A 74 17.78 0.28 -7.47
N ASP A 75 17.77 -0.55 -6.42
CA ASP A 75 16.61 -1.34 -6.01
C ASP A 75 15.78 -0.60 -4.94
N SER A 76 16.15 0.65 -4.61
CA SER A 76 15.38 1.46 -3.68
C SER A 76 14.00 1.81 -4.24
N THR A 77 13.02 1.80 -3.36
CA THR A 77 11.62 2.17 -3.64
C THR A 77 11.38 3.64 -3.32
N SER A 78 12.32 4.51 -3.67
CA SER A 78 12.21 5.94 -3.37
C SER A 78 11.41 6.66 -4.46
N PHE A 79 10.29 7.27 -4.07
CA PHE A 79 9.51 8.13 -4.97
C PHE A 79 10.28 9.40 -5.32
N THR A 80 10.96 10.00 -4.34
CA THR A 80 11.64 11.32 -4.49
C THR A 80 13.06 11.23 -5.02
N LYS A 81 13.54 10.03 -5.36
CA LYS A 81 14.93 9.78 -5.76
C LYS A 81 15.91 10.21 -4.66
N LEU A 82 15.52 10.02 -3.39
CA LEU A 82 16.24 10.48 -2.21
C LEU A 82 17.70 10.01 -2.17
N PHE A 83 17.98 8.83 -2.73
CA PHE A 83 19.32 8.22 -2.73
C PHE A 83 20.11 8.48 -4.01
N GLU A 84 19.53 9.17 -5.00
CA GLU A 84 20.22 9.52 -6.24
C GLU A 84 21.36 10.52 -5.96
N GLY A 85 22.49 10.33 -6.64
CA GLY A 85 23.69 11.15 -6.45
C GLY A 85 24.37 10.96 -5.08
N THR A 86 24.16 9.83 -4.42
CA THR A 86 24.92 9.48 -3.20
C THR A 86 26.41 9.36 -3.54
N THR A 87 27.24 10.18 -2.90
CA THR A 87 28.68 10.29 -3.22
C THR A 87 29.61 9.58 -2.24
N SER A 88 29.13 9.27 -1.04
CA SER A 88 29.94 8.68 0.03
C SER A 88 29.07 7.96 1.07
N TRP A 89 29.70 7.11 1.88
CA TRP A 89 29.03 6.39 2.98
C TRP A 89 28.46 7.33 4.04
N LYS A 90 29.13 8.46 4.31
CA LYS A 90 28.62 9.50 5.20
C LYS A 90 27.37 10.17 4.62
N ASP A 91 27.34 10.45 3.33
CA ASP A 91 26.15 11.02 2.66
C ASP A 91 24.97 10.05 2.75
N LEU A 92 25.20 8.77 2.48
CA LEU A 92 24.16 7.74 2.62
C LEU A 92 23.65 7.65 4.07
N CYS A 93 24.56 7.57 5.04
CA CYS A 93 24.25 7.56 6.47
C CYS A 93 23.38 8.77 6.86
N LYS A 94 23.75 9.98 6.38
CA LYS A 94 22.99 11.21 6.61
C LYS A 94 21.58 11.12 6.02
N ARG A 95 21.43 10.70 4.77
CA ARG A 95 20.12 10.59 4.09
C ARG A 95 19.20 9.60 4.82
N GLN A 96 19.71 8.42 5.15
CA GLN A 96 18.99 7.39 5.91
C GLN A 96 18.60 7.90 7.31
N THR A 97 19.53 8.54 8.02
CA THR A 97 19.27 9.07 9.38
C THR A 97 18.19 10.16 9.36
N LEU A 98 18.25 11.08 8.41
CA LEU A 98 17.26 12.16 8.30
C LEU A 98 15.87 11.62 7.93
N LEU A 99 15.82 10.63 7.04
CA LEU A 99 14.58 9.95 6.66
C LEU A 99 13.99 9.19 7.85
N ALA A 100 14.77 8.35 8.51
CA ALA A 100 14.35 7.57 9.68
C ALA A 100 13.86 8.49 10.81
N ARG A 101 14.54 9.61 11.04
CA ARG A 101 14.09 10.63 12.00
C ARG A 101 12.72 11.18 11.61
N ASN A 102 12.52 11.59 10.36
CA ASN A 102 11.24 12.14 9.93
C ASN A 102 10.10 11.11 10.08
N TRP A 103 10.33 9.84 9.71
CA TRP A 103 9.37 8.76 9.95
C TRP A 103 9.04 8.55 11.45
N ALA A 104 9.97 8.83 12.36
CA ALA A 104 9.80 8.64 13.79
C ALA A 104 9.09 9.82 14.49
N GLU A 105 9.04 11.00 13.87
CA GLU A 105 8.36 12.18 14.42
C GLU A 105 6.85 11.95 14.56
N SER A 106 6.25 12.48 15.62
CA SER A 106 4.79 12.41 15.82
C SER A 106 4.03 13.22 14.77
N GLN A 107 4.63 14.30 14.29
CA GLN A 107 4.14 15.14 13.21
C GLN A 107 5.22 15.27 12.14
N PRO A 108 5.38 14.23 11.30
CA PRO A 108 6.39 14.21 10.25
C PRO A 108 6.16 15.36 9.25
N VAL A 109 7.24 15.87 8.69
CA VAL A 109 7.14 16.80 7.57
C VAL A 109 6.88 16.00 6.30
N CYS A 110 5.71 16.18 5.72
CA CYS A 110 5.28 15.49 4.51
C CYS A 110 5.21 16.44 3.31
N ARG A 111 5.32 15.87 2.11
CA ARG A 111 4.93 16.52 0.87
C ARG A 111 4.00 15.60 0.11
N GLU A 112 2.96 16.17 -0.49
CA GLU A 112 1.91 15.38 -1.15
C GLU A 112 1.86 15.63 -2.66
N SER A 113 1.40 14.61 -3.38
CA SER A 113 1.06 14.65 -4.79
C SER A 113 -0.14 13.74 -5.05
N VAL A 114 -1.07 14.21 -5.88
CA VAL A 114 -2.27 13.47 -6.29
C VAL A 114 -2.24 13.37 -7.82
N VAL A 115 -2.18 12.14 -8.32
CA VAL A 115 -2.04 11.82 -9.74
C VAL A 115 -3.36 11.29 -10.25
N GLN A 116 -4.07 12.13 -11.01
CA GLN A 116 -5.25 11.71 -11.76
C GLN A 116 -4.79 10.99 -13.04
N ILE A 117 -5.35 9.80 -13.29
CA ILE A 117 -5.05 9.01 -14.48
C ILE A 117 -6.28 9.03 -15.38
N GLY A 118 -6.23 9.79 -16.48
CA GLY A 118 -7.36 9.93 -17.39
C GLY A 118 -8.62 10.45 -16.71
N ASN A 119 -9.79 10.01 -17.18
CA ASN A 119 -11.09 10.36 -16.60
C ASN A 119 -11.71 9.23 -15.75
N ASP A 120 -11.20 8.01 -15.87
CA ASP A 120 -11.79 6.84 -15.26
C ASP A 120 -11.17 6.61 -13.87
N PRO A 121 -11.97 6.38 -12.81
CA PRO A 121 -11.45 6.18 -11.46
C PRO A 121 -10.48 4.99 -11.40
N VAL A 122 -9.29 5.20 -10.81
CA VAL A 122 -8.28 4.16 -10.63
C VAL A 122 -8.82 3.06 -9.71
N TRP A 123 -8.71 1.80 -10.11
CA TRP A 123 -9.02 0.65 -9.26
C TRP A 123 -7.77 0.18 -8.53
N ARG A 124 -6.82 -0.46 -9.21
CA ARG A 124 -5.55 -0.89 -8.60
C ARG A 124 -4.39 -0.20 -9.28
N PHE A 125 -3.27 -0.01 -8.60
CA PHE A 125 -2.04 0.42 -9.25
C PHE A 125 -0.79 -0.19 -8.61
N ARG A 126 0.30 -0.24 -9.37
CA ARG A 126 1.61 -0.68 -8.91
C ARG A 126 2.69 0.26 -9.50
N PRO A 127 3.62 0.79 -8.67
CA PRO A 127 4.73 1.60 -9.16
C PRO A 127 5.91 0.75 -9.62
N ASP A 128 6.56 1.18 -10.71
CA ASP A 128 7.93 0.80 -11.07
C ASP A 128 8.86 1.99 -10.81
N PHE A 129 9.61 1.94 -9.70
CA PHE A 129 10.57 2.98 -9.33
C PHE A 129 11.78 3.04 -10.26
N LYS A 130 12.20 1.90 -10.82
CA LYS A 130 13.34 1.79 -11.72
C LYS A 130 13.03 2.40 -13.08
N ARG A 131 11.85 2.12 -13.64
CA ARG A 131 11.40 2.69 -14.94
C ARG A 131 10.59 3.99 -14.80
N ARG A 132 10.32 4.43 -13.57
CA ARG A 132 9.60 5.66 -13.21
C ARG A 132 8.20 5.76 -13.84
N PHE A 133 7.38 4.73 -13.68
CA PHE A 133 5.96 4.77 -14.07
C PHE A 133 5.05 4.09 -13.05
N PHE A 134 3.75 4.40 -13.11
CA PHE A 134 2.67 3.65 -12.49
C PHE A 134 2.00 2.78 -13.55
N VAL A 135 1.67 1.54 -13.20
CA VAL A 135 0.73 0.70 -13.96
C VAL A 135 -0.57 0.67 -13.16
N SER A 136 -1.72 0.89 -13.79
CA SER A 136 -3.01 0.97 -13.09
C SER A 136 -4.17 0.41 -13.91
N THR A 137 -5.10 -0.27 -13.25
CA THR A 137 -6.42 -0.63 -13.79
C THR A 137 -7.48 0.38 -13.34
N SER A 138 -8.66 0.38 -13.97
CA SER A 138 -9.75 1.32 -13.63
C SER A 138 -11.06 0.63 -13.28
N HIS A 139 -11.95 1.36 -12.60
CA HIS A 139 -13.32 0.94 -12.33
C HIS A 139 -14.11 0.67 -13.64
N ALA A 140 -13.78 1.40 -14.71
CA ALA A 140 -14.41 1.23 -16.02
C ALA A 140 -13.67 0.23 -16.92
N GLY A 141 -12.62 -0.43 -16.42
CA GLY A 141 -11.74 -1.31 -17.18
C GLY A 141 -10.58 -0.58 -17.84
N GLY A 142 -9.81 -1.31 -18.64
CA GLY A 142 -8.56 -0.82 -19.22
C GLY A 142 -7.39 -0.82 -18.25
N LEU A 143 -6.20 -0.68 -18.82
CA LEU A 143 -4.94 -0.58 -18.11
C LEU A 143 -4.18 0.62 -18.63
N ASN A 144 -3.63 1.43 -17.74
CA ASN A 144 -2.89 2.65 -18.05
C ASN A 144 -1.47 2.54 -17.49
N VAL A 145 -0.51 3.02 -18.27
CA VAL A 145 0.87 3.21 -17.84
C VAL A 145 1.17 4.69 -17.84
N THR A 146 1.41 5.24 -16.66
CA THR A 146 1.54 6.69 -16.44
C THR A 146 2.93 7.02 -15.94
N ASP A 147 3.59 7.98 -16.55
CA ASP A 147 4.89 8.45 -16.13
C ASP A 147 4.83 9.02 -14.70
N MET A 148 5.70 8.53 -13.82
CA MET A 148 5.67 8.85 -12.39
C MET A 148 6.11 10.30 -12.12
N ASP A 149 6.99 10.86 -12.95
CA ASP A 149 7.61 12.18 -12.75
C ASP A 149 6.78 13.32 -13.36
N THR A 150 6.06 13.06 -14.44
CA THR A 150 5.28 14.05 -15.20
C THR A 150 3.77 13.86 -15.09
N GLY A 151 3.29 12.65 -14.78
CA GLY A 151 1.87 12.30 -14.80
C GLY A 151 1.32 12.05 -16.20
N GLN A 152 2.17 12.02 -17.23
CA GLN A 152 1.73 11.79 -18.61
C GLN A 152 1.43 10.32 -18.86
N LEU A 153 0.34 10.04 -19.58
CA LEU A 153 0.04 8.70 -20.06
C LEU A 153 1.08 8.27 -21.10
N LEU A 154 1.78 7.16 -20.85
CA LEU A 154 2.77 6.57 -21.74
C LEU A 154 2.14 5.55 -22.69
N TRP A 155 1.25 4.73 -22.16
CA TRP A 155 0.62 3.63 -22.90
C TRP A 155 -0.68 3.18 -22.22
N ARG A 156 -1.59 2.54 -22.97
CA ARG A 156 -2.85 2.00 -22.44
C ARG A 156 -3.35 0.76 -23.19
N LEU A 157 -4.13 -0.06 -22.50
CA LEU A 157 -5.08 -1.02 -23.08
C LEU A 157 -6.52 -0.48 -22.93
N PRO A 158 -7.40 -0.74 -23.91
CA PRO A 158 -8.82 -0.40 -23.84
C PRO A 158 -9.57 -1.19 -22.75
N SER A 159 -10.76 -0.70 -22.41
CA SER A 159 -11.71 -1.46 -21.59
C SER A 159 -12.44 -2.50 -22.43
N THR A 160 -12.83 -3.62 -21.81
CA THR A 160 -13.75 -4.59 -22.45
C THR A 160 -15.13 -4.00 -22.75
N LEU A 161 -15.46 -2.85 -22.14
CA LEU A 161 -16.66 -2.08 -22.47
C LEU A 161 -16.56 -1.37 -23.84
N ASP A 162 -15.33 -1.14 -24.31
CA ASP A 162 -15.05 -0.40 -25.55
C ASP A 162 -14.52 -1.30 -26.68
N SER A 163 -13.86 -2.42 -26.35
CA SER A 163 -13.18 -3.32 -27.30
C SER A 163 -13.16 -4.76 -26.78
N ASP A 164 -13.41 -5.74 -27.65
CA ASP A 164 -13.33 -7.17 -27.29
C ASP A 164 -11.90 -7.76 -27.40
N GLU A 165 -11.01 -7.08 -28.12
CA GLU A 165 -9.61 -7.49 -28.32
C GLU A 165 -8.65 -6.68 -27.43
N ASP A 166 -7.64 -7.36 -26.87
CA ASP A 166 -6.57 -6.79 -26.04
C ASP A 166 -7.07 -5.79 -25.00
N ALA A 167 -8.13 -6.16 -24.29
CA ALA A 167 -8.85 -5.29 -23.40
C ALA A 167 -8.85 -5.81 -21.96
N VAL A 168 -8.97 -4.89 -21.00
CA VAL A 168 -8.98 -5.20 -19.57
C VAL A 168 -10.35 -4.91 -18.99
N ARG A 169 -10.90 -5.88 -18.23
CA ARG A 169 -12.24 -5.76 -17.67
C ARG A 169 -12.34 -4.72 -16.55
N PRO A 170 -13.54 -4.17 -16.29
CA PRO A 170 -13.83 -3.40 -15.07
C PRO A 170 -13.34 -4.10 -13.80
N TYR A 171 -12.72 -3.34 -12.89
CA TYR A 171 -12.27 -3.85 -11.59
C TYR A 171 -11.25 -5.00 -11.64
N ALA A 172 -10.52 -5.16 -12.76
CA ALA A 172 -9.46 -6.16 -12.87
C ALA A 172 -8.40 -5.97 -11.77
N HIS A 173 -8.09 -7.05 -11.07
CA HIS A 173 -6.99 -7.14 -10.13
C HIS A 173 -5.66 -6.97 -10.87
N LEU A 174 -4.66 -6.43 -10.17
CA LEU A 174 -3.41 -6.02 -10.79
C LEU A 174 -2.22 -6.38 -9.91
N GLU A 175 -1.38 -7.26 -10.45
CA GLU A 175 -0.10 -7.62 -9.88
C GLU A 175 1.04 -7.20 -10.81
N TYR A 176 2.17 -6.78 -10.24
CA TYR A 176 3.28 -6.23 -11.01
C TYR A 176 4.62 -6.51 -10.34
N GLN A 177 5.59 -6.97 -11.13
CA GLN A 177 6.97 -7.12 -10.69
C GLN A 177 7.95 -6.89 -11.86
N ASP A 178 8.88 -5.94 -11.69
CA ASP A 178 10.01 -5.65 -12.60
C ASP A 178 9.72 -5.78 -14.11
N GLY A 179 8.73 -5.03 -14.59
CA GLY A 179 8.36 -5.01 -16.01
C GLY A 179 7.38 -6.09 -16.44
N MET A 180 6.92 -6.95 -15.53
CA MET A 180 5.86 -7.92 -15.77
C MET A 180 4.58 -7.49 -15.06
N VAL A 181 3.46 -7.55 -15.76
CA VAL A 181 2.13 -7.29 -15.21
C VAL A 181 1.23 -8.51 -15.40
N VAL A 182 0.44 -8.80 -14.39
CA VAL A 182 -0.57 -9.85 -14.39
C VAL A 182 -1.90 -9.26 -13.97
N PHE A 183 -2.95 -9.57 -14.72
CA PHE A 183 -4.33 -9.20 -14.39
C PHE A 183 -5.27 -10.35 -14.74
N ASP A 184 -6.39 -10.45 -14.03
CA ASP A 184 -7.41 -11.45 -14.33
C ASP A 184 -8.20 -11.10 -15.58
N ARG A 185 -8.56 -12.16 -16.29
CA ARG A 185 -9.62 -12.16 -17.29
C ARG A 185 -10.90 -12.63 -16.62
N GLU A 186 -12.04 -12.32 -17.20
CA GLU A 186 -13.30 -12.96 -16.78
C GLU A 186 -13.21 -14.47 -17.10
N GLY A 187 -13.33 -15.32 -16.07
CA GLY A 187 -13.19 -16.78 -16.16
C GLY A 187 -11.97 -17.35 -15.40
N ASP A 188 -11.46 -18.49 -15.88
CA ASP A 188 -10.49 -19.36 -15.19
C ASP A 188 -9.04 -19.14 -15.64
N ALA A 189 -8.69 -17.87 -15.89
CA ALA A 189 -7.40 -17.52 -16.47
C ALA A 189 -6.90 -16.12 -16.06
N VAL A 190 -5.57 -15.99 -16.04
CA VAL A 190 -4.87 -14.72 -15.86
C VAL A 190 -3.97 -14.43 -17.05
N GLU A 191 -3.86 -13.16 -17.42
CA GLU A 191 -3.01 -12.72 -18.52
C GLU A 191 -1.68 -12.19 -18.02
N VAL A 192 -0.61 -12.49 -18.76
CA VAL A 192 0.74 -12.05 -18.43
C VAL A 192 1.28 -11.19 -19.56
N TRP A 193 1.67 -9.97 -19.21
CA TRP A 193 2.21 -8.98 -20.15
C TRP A 193 3.58 -8.49 -19.69
N GLN A 194 4.44 -8.14 -20.64
CA GLN A 194 5.82 -7.73 -20.36
C GLN A 194 6.20 -6.43 -21.07
N ALA A 195 6.84 -5.53 -20.34
CA ALA A 195 7.43 -4.29 -20.84
C ALA A 195 8.93 -4.44 -21.13
N GLY A 196 9.45 -3.53 -21.97
CA GLY A 196 10.88 -3.48 -22.30
C GLY A 196 11.34 -4.57 -23.28
N LEU A 197 10.41 -5.17 -24.03
CA LEU A 197 10.72 -6.05 -25.14
C LEU A 197 11.36 -5.28 -26.30
N GLU A 198 12.11 -5.97 -27.15
CA GLU A 198 12.79 -5.34 -28.28
C GLU A 198 11.77 -4.63 -29.20
N GLY A 199 12.08 -3.37 -29.55
CA GLY A 199 11.22 -2.52 -30.35
C GLY A 199 9.97 -1.98 -29.64
N ALA A 200 9.79 -2.21 -28.34
CA ALA A 200 8.70 -1.60 -27.55
C ALA A 200 9.11 -0.23 -27.01
N ALA A 201 8.19 0.73 -27.03
CA ALA A 201 8.40 2.03 -26.39
C ALA A 201 8.48 1.91 -24.86
N ARG A 202 9.00 2.93 -24.19
CA ARG A 202 9.00 2.97 -22.71
C ARG A 202 7.57 2.92 -22.18
N GLY A 203 7.27 1.93 -21.36
CA GLY A 203 5.95 1.74 -20.75
C GLY A 203 4.97 0.96 -21.62
N GLU A 204 5.34 0.58 -22.85
CA GLU A 204 4.54 -0.32 -23.69
C GLU A 204 4.69 -1.75 -23.18
N PHE A 205 3.56 -2.43 -22.97
CA PHE A 205 3.51 -3.85 -22.62
C PHE A 205 3.00 -4.66 -23.80
N ARG A 206 3.47 -5.91 -23.92
CA ARG A 206 2.93 -6.89 -24.86
C ARG A 206 2.58 -8.18 -24.14
N GLN A 207 1.51 -8.83 -24.56
CA GLN A 207 1.08 -10.11 -24.01
C GLN A 207 2.16 -11.16 -24.30
N ILE A 208 2.51 -11.96 -23.29
CA ILE A 208 3.48 -13.06 -23.42
C ILE A 208 2.87 -14.42 -23.09
N ALA A 209 1.78 -14.47 -22.32
CA ALA A 209 1.08 -15.70 -22.00
C ALA A 209 -0.35 -15.44 -21.48
N VAL A 210 -1.19 -16.46 -21.58
CA VAL A 210 -2.45 -16.61 -20.84
C VAL A 210 -2.33 -17.90 -20.03
N LEU A 211 -2.53 -17.82 -18.71
CA LEU A 211 -2.36 -18.93 -17.78
C LEU A 211 -3.73 -19.45 -17.34
N ASN A 212 -4.17 -20.52 -17.98
CA ASN A 212 -5.40 -21.24 -17.60
C ASN A 212 -5.12 -22.20 -16.43
N HIS A 213 -6.09 -22.33 -15.54
CA HIS A 213 -6.02 -23.27 -14.40
C HIS A 213 -7.32 -24.04 -14.15
N ASP A 214 -8.26 -23.98 -15.10
CA ASP A 214 -9.49 -24.80 -15.18
C ASP A 214 -10.39 -24.75 -13.92
N CYS A 215 -10.29 -23.67 -13.14
CA CYS A 215 -11.18 -23.37 -12.02
C CYS A 215 -11.19 -21.86 -11.74
N GLN A 216 -12.17 -21.41 -10.95
CA GLN A 216 -12.37 -19.98 -10.73
C GLN A 216 -11.15 -19.33 -10.07
N THR A 217 -10.61 -18.27 -10.68
CA THR A 217 -9.62 -17.40 -10.04
C THR A 217 -10.27 -16.62 -8.91
N ARG A 218 -9.95 -16.96 -7.66
CA ARG A 218 -10.42 -16.19 -6.50
C ARG A 218 -9.43 -15.10 -6.09
N GLY A 219 -8.13 -15.30 -6.34
CA GLY A 219 -7.10 -14.28 -6.16
C GLY A 219 -5.72 -14.71 -6.61
N PHE A 220 -4.81 -13.76 -6.80
CA PHE A 220 -3.43 -14.04 -7.19
C PHE A 220 -2.46 -12.96 -6.69
N GLN A 221 -1.20 -13.34 -6.52
CA GLN A 221 -0.12 -12.46 -6.07
C GLN A 221 1.15 -12.75 -6.86
N LEU A 222 1.81 -11.70 -7.38
CA LEU A 222 3.11 -11.82 -8.06
C LEU A 222 4.24 -11.25 -7.20
N SER A 223 5.17 -12.11 -6.81
CA SER A 223 6.42 -11.69 -6.18
C SER A 223 7.46 -12.78 -6.26
N HIS A 224 8.73 -12.42 -6.01
CA HIS A 224 9.85 -13.39 -6.07
C HIS A 224 9.99 -14.12 -7.42
N TRP A 225 9.51 -13.53 -8.53
CA TRP A 225 9.41 -14.19 -9.84
C TRP A 225 8.53 -15.44 -9.84
N THR A 226 7.59 -15.52 -8.92
CA THR A 226 6.59 -16.58 -8.83
C THR A 226 5.20 -15.97 -8.74
N LEU A 227 4.28 -16.47 -9.55
CA LEU A 227 2.86 -16.10 -9.46
C LEU A 227 2.14 -17.21 -8.70
N CYS A 228 1.52 -16.85 -7.58
CA CYS A 228 0.62 -17.75 -6.85
C CYS A 228 -0.83 -17.37 -7.16
N VAL A 229 -1.65 -18.37 -7.44
CA VAL A 229 -3.09 -18.24 -7.71
C VAL A 229 -3.86 -19.13 -6.75
N VAL A 230 -5.02 -18.67 -6.28
CA VAL A 230 -5.91 -19.41 -5.37
C VAL A 230 -7.33 -19.50 -5.94
N SER A 231 -7.97 -20.64 -5.73
CA SER A 231 -9.38 -20.89 -5.98
C SER A 231 -10.09 -21.24 -4.66
N SER A 232 -11.39 -20.92 -4.57
CA SER A 232 -12.27 -21.36 -3.49
C SER A 232 -12.53 -22.88 -3.51
N GLU A 233 -12.23 -23.54 -4.63
CA GLU A 233 -12.44 -24.97 -4.88
C GLU A 233 -11.31 -25.87 -4.32
N GLY A 234 -10.53 -25.38 -3.35
CA GLY A 234 -9.48 -26.18 -2.71
C GLY A 234 -8.20 -26.31 -3.55
N GLN A 235 -8.00 -25.44 -4.54
CA GLN A 235 -6.85 -25.47 -5.45
C GLN A 235 -5.98 -24.21 -5.30
N GLY A 236 -4.66 -24.39 -5.37
CA GLY A 236 -3.68 -23.31 -5.47
C GLY A 236 -2.61 -23.64 -6.51
N PHE A 237 -2.14 -22.64 -7.25
CA PHE A 237 -1.21 -22.81 -8.36
C PHE A 237 0.02 -21.94 -8.17
N VAL A 238 1.21 -22.50 -8.44
CA VAL A 238 2.48 -21.76 -8.40
C VAL A 238 3.10 -21.81 -9.78
N TYR A 239 3.24 -20.65 -10.41
CA TYR A 239 3.91 -20.49 -11.70
C TYR A 239 5.30 -19.87 -11.53
N ASP A 240 6.27 -20.40 -12.26
CA ASP A 240 7.60 -19.81 -12.42
C ASP A 240 7.58 -18.76 -13.52
N MET A 241 7.70 -17.50 -13.12
CA MET A 241 7.65 -16.33 -13.99
C MET A 241 9.03 -15.96 -14.54
N ALA A 242 10.09 -16.69 -14.21
CA ALA A 242 11.39 -16.56 -14.87
C ALA A 242 11.41 -17.29 -16.22
N GLN A 243 10.55 -18.29 -16.42
CA GLN A 243 10.42 -19.02 -17.68
C GLN A 243 9.68 -18.21 -18.74
N ARG A 244 9.92 -18.51 -20.02
CA ARG A 244 9.29 -17.84 -21.17
C ARG A 244 8.77 -18.90 -22.17
N PRO A 245 7.45 -19.13 -22.26
CA PRO A 245 6.39 -18.57 -21.41
C PRO A 245 6.49 -19.07 -19.95
N PRO A 246 5.84 -18.38 -18.97
CA PRO A 246 5.74 -18.88 -17.60
C PRO A 246 5.13 -20.29 -17.54
N GLN A 247 5.59 -21.11 -16.58
CA GLN A 247 5.14 -22.50 -16.43
C GLN A 247 4.63 -22.80 -15.03
N LEU A 248 3.59 -23.63 -14.94
CA LEU A 248 3.12 -24.17 -13.67
C LEU A 248 4.18 -25.12 -13.10
N THR A 249 4.72 -24.80 -11.93
CA THR A 249 5.71 -25.66 -11.25
C THR A 249 5.07 -26.54 -10.19
N THR A 250 4.05 -26.03 -9.50
CA THR A 250 3.46 -26.72 -8.36
C THR A 250 1.96 -26.50 -8.32
N HIS A 251 1.23 -27.60 -8.16
CA HIS A 251 -0.19 -27.60 -7.83
C HIS A 251 -0.33 -27.92 -6.34
N VAL A 252 -0.85 -26.96 -5.58
CA VAL A 252 -1.07 -27.04 -4.13
C VAL A 252 -2.54 -27.39 -3.88
N ARG A 253 -2.79 -28.45 -3.10
CA ARG A 253 -4.13 -28.75 -2.59
C ARG A 253 -4.34 -28.04 -1.27
N ILE A 254 -5.33 -27.16 -1.21
CA ILE A 254 -5.68 -26.38 -0.04
C ILE A 254 -7.07 -26.77 0.46
N GLU A 255 -7.45 -26.31 1.64
CA GLU A 255 -8.83 -26.46 2.12
C GLU A 255 -9.81 -25.64 1.25
N HIS A 256 -11.07 -26.07 1.19
CA HIS A 256 -12.11 -25.33 0.47
C HIS A 256 -12.45 -24.01 1.18
N GLY A 257 -12.98 -23.05 0.43
CA GLY A 257 -13.46 -21.79 0.99
C GLY A 257 -12.39 -20.72 1.22
N ALA A 258 -11.25 -20.81 0.51
CA ALA A 258 -10.31 -19.70 0.45
C ALA A 258 -10.99 -18.44 -0.12
N ILE A 259 -10.83 -17.30 0.54
CA ILE A 259 -11.61 -16.09 0.24
C ILE A 259 -10.98 -15.18 -0.82
N GLY A 260 -9.79 -15.52 -1.33
CA GLY A 260 -9.11 -14.79 -2.42
C GLY A 260 -7.93 -13.91 -2.00
N HIS A 261 -7.65 -13.82 -0.71
CA HIS A 261 -6.46 -13.14 -0.23
C HIS A 261 -5.30 -14.12 0.00
N LEU A 262 -4.14 -13.78 -0.53
CA LEU A 262 -2.91 -14.51 -0.32
C LEU A 262 -1.71 -13.57 -0.34
N ASP A 263 -0.64 -13.99 0.33
CA ASP A 263 0.68 -13.41 0.12
C ASP A 263 1.76 -14.48 0.22
N GLN A 264 2.95 -14.19 -0.27
CA GLN A 264 4.00 -15.19 -0.37
C GLN A 264 5.38 -14.64 0.01
N SER A 265 6.21 -15.55 0.49
CA SER A 265 7.65 -15.37 0.62
C SER A 265 8.35 -16.12 -0.52
N LYS A 266 9.69 -16.20 -0.48
CA LYS A 266 10.46 -16.91 -1.51
C LYS A 266 10.08 -18.38 -1.62
N ASP A 267 9.82 -19.04 -0.50
CA ASP A 267 9.65 -20.49 -0.35
C ASP A 267 8.22 -20.93 0.01
N ALA A 268 7.43 -20.06 0.64
CA ALA A 268 6.07 -20.38 1.09
C ALA A 268 5.02 -19.40 0.59
N VAL A 269 3.78 -19.86 0.47
CA VAL A 269 2.57 -19.07 0.22
C VAL A 269 1.62 -19.22 1.40
N ILE A 270 0.95 -18.14 1.79
CA ILE A 270 -0.04 -18.11 2.87
C ILE A 270 -1.38 -17.66 2.30
N TYR A 271 -2.40 -18.51 2.43
CA TYR A 271 -3.76 -18.24 1.99
C TYR A 271 -4.64 -17.81 3.16
N SER A 272 -5.56 -16.88 2.92
CA SER A 272 -6.61 -16.58 3.88
C SER A 272 -7.79 -17.53 3.71
N MET A 273 -8.17 -18.16 4.82
CA MET A 273 -9.26 -19.14 4.92
C MET A 273 -10.47 -18.58 5.69
N GLY A 274 -10.64 -17.25 5.67
CA GLY A 274 -11.74 -16.57 6.37
C GLY A 274 -11.72 -16.88 7.87
N PRO A 275 -12.77 -17.49 8.45
CA PRO A 275 -12.78 -17.90 9.87
C PRO A 275 -11.65 -18.88 10.25
N GLY A 276 -11.12 -19.64 9.27
CA GLY A 276 -10.01 -20.57 9.46
C GLY A 276 -8.65 -19.92 9.71
N GLY A 277 -8.55 -18.59 9.60
CA GLY A 277 -7.30 -17.85 9.74
C GLY A 277 -6.42 -17.98 8.50
N TYR A 278 -5.10 -18.09 8.69
CA TYR A 278 -4.13 -18.03 7.59
C TYR A 278 -3.32 -19.33 7.47
N HIS A 279 -3.38 -19.99 6.32
CA HIS A 279 -2.80 -21.32 6.12
C HIS A 279 -1.56 -21.23 5.23
N ALA A 280 -0.42 -21.72 5.72
CA ALA A 280 0.86 -21.67 5.04
C ALA A 280 1.18 -22.98 4.32
N TYR A 281 1.68 -22.89 3.09
CA TYR A 281 2.08 -24.01 2.26
C TYR A 281 3.46 -23.77 1.64
N ASP A 282 4.24 -24.83 1.48
CA ASP A 282 5.50 -24.80 0.76
C ASP A 282 5.27 -24.75 -0.76
N LYS A 283 5.89 -23.78 -1.44
CA LYS A 283 5.66 -23.56 -2.88
C LYS A 283 6.30 -24.62 -3.77
N THR A 284 7.27 -25.38 -3.27
CA THR A 284 7.99 -26.38 -4.07
C THR A 284 7.32 -27.74 -4.04
N SER A 285 6.91 -28.17 -2.84
CA SER A 285 6.31 -29.48 -2.57
C SER A 285 4.78 -29.44 -2.51
N GLY A 286 4.18 -28.26 -2.30
CA GLY A 286 2.76 -28.12 -2.02
C GLY A 286 2.35 -28.59 -0.63
N ALA A 287 3.31 -28.88 0.26
CA ALA A 287 3.02 -29.39 1.60
C ALA A 287 2.45 -28.30 2.51
N PHE A 288 1.46 -28.68 3.32
CA PHE A 288 0.94 -27.82 4.39
C PHE A 288 1.97 -27.64 5.50
N LEU A 289 2.28 -26.39 5.83
CA LEU A 289 3.28 -26.02 6.85
C LEU A 289 2.64 -25.72 8.21
N GLY A 290 1.34 -25.38 8.22
CA GLY A 290 0.58 -25.05 9.43
C GLY A 290 -0.36 -23.86 9.21
N ALA A 291 -1.10 -23.49 10.27
CA ALA A 291 -2.02 -22.37 10.25
C ALA A 291 -1.74 -21.37 11.39
N LEU A 292 -1.89 -20.09 11.07
CA LEU A 292 -1.92 -18.99 12.03
C LEU A 292 -3.38 -18.72 12.38
N HIS A 293 -3.76 -19.01 13.62
CA HIS A 293 -5.11 -18.75 14.14
C HIS A 293 -5.07 -17.53 15.07
N PRO A 294 -5.52 -16.35 14.61
CA PRO A 294 -5.45 -15.14 15.42
C PRO A 294 -6.24 -15.20 16.72
N SER A 295 -7.28 -16.04 16.79
CA SER A 295 -8.08 -16.31 17.99
C SER A 295 -7.27 -16.86 19.18
N HIS A 296 -6.05 -17.37 18.94
CA HIS A 296 -5.14 -17.85 19.98
C HIS A 296 -4.21 -16.77 20.55
N CYS A 297 -4.27 -15.53 20.07
CA CYS A 297 -3.48 -14.43 20.62
C CYS A 297 -3.95 -14.07 22.03
N THR A 298 -3.00 -13.79 22.93
CA THR A 298 -3.29 -13.31 24.29
C THR A 298 -2.99 -11.83 24.49
N ASP A 299 -2.01 -11.30 23.75
CA ASP A 299 -1.66 -9.89 23.80
C ASP A 299 -2.63 -9.11 22.92
N ILE A 300 -3.36 -8.17 23.53
CA ILE A 300 -4.34 -7.33 22.87
C ILE A 300 -4.04 -5.86 23.14
N TYR A 301 -4.11 -5.07 22.09
CA TYR A 301 -3.99 -3.62 22.09
C TYR A 301 -5.17 -3.01 21.35
N HIS A 302 -5.40 -1.72 21.52
CA HIS A 302 -6.42 -1.02 20.74
C HIS A 302 -5.99 0.39 20.32
N ILE A 303 -6.62 0.86 19.24
CA ILE A 303 -6.58 2.25 18.81
C ILE A 303 -8.01 2.77 18.83
N ARG A 304 -8.18 3.97 19.39
CA ARG A 304 -9.43 4.72 19.24
C ARG A 304 -9.30 5.65 18.03
N PRO A 305 -10.35 5.78 17.21
CA PRO A 305 -10.33 6.70 16.09
C PRO A 305 -10.01 8.11 16.58
N PRO A 306 -9.17 8.88 15.86
CA PRO A 306 -8.98 10.29 16.15
C PRO A 306 -10.33 11.01 16.16
N ALA A 307 -10.50 11.99 17.04
CA ALA A 307 -11.72 12.79 17.08
C ALA A 307 -12.03 13.34 15.67
N ALA A 308 -13.25 13.09 15.18
CA ALA A 308 -13.69 13.54 13.87
C ALA A 308 -13.44 15.06 13.75
N SER A 309 -12.59 15.45 12.80
CA SER A 309 -12.45 16.86 12.46
C SER A 309 -13.74 17.27 11.77
N SER A 310 -14.54 18.15 12.40
CA SER A 310 -15.75 18.74 11.79
C SER A 310 -15.38 19.72 10.68
N ILE A 311 -14.73 19.20 9.63
CA ILE A 311 -14.40 19.97 8.45
C ILE A 311 -15.69 20.07 7.64
N SER A 312 -16.23 21.29 7.52
CA SER A 312 -17.38 21.51 6.63
C SER A 312 -17.09 20.98 5.22
N ALA A 313 -18.11 20.48 4.52
CA ALA A 313 -18.00 20.03 3.13
C ALA A 313 -17.21 21.04 2.27
N SER A 314 -17.53 22.33 2.41
CA SER A 314 -16.86 23.42 1.69
C SER A 314 -15.36 23.53 2.00
N ALA A 315 -14.93 23.29 3.23
CA ALA A 315 -13.53 23.30 3.62
C ALA A 315 -12.77 22.06 3.12
N ALA A 316 -13.43 20.90 3.10
CA ALA A 316 -12.89 19.66 2.55
C ALA A 316 -12.66 19.80 1.04
N LEU A 317 -13.67 20.31 0.33
CA LEU A 317 -13.63 20.63 -1.10
C LEU A 317 -12.61 21.73 -1.46
N ALA A 318 -12.49 22.79 -0.65
CA ALA A 318 -11.43 23.79 -0.81
C ALA A 318 -10.02 23.21 -0.54
N GLY A 319 -9.92 22.23 0.36
CA GLY A 319 -8.71 21.45 0.61
C GLY A 319 -8.32 20.59 -0.58
N ALA A 320 -9.28 19.87 -1.16
CA ALA A 320 -9.11 19.12 -2.41
C ALA A 320 -8.49 20.04 -3.47
N MET A 321 -9.08 21.22 -3.70
CA MET A 321 -8.61 22.20 -4.70
C MET A 321 -7.13 22.63 -4.55
N ARG A 322 -6.56 22.59 -3.34
CA ARG A 322 -5.15 22.97 -3.10
C ARG A 322 -4.15 21.96 -3.66
N TYR A 323 -4.57 20.73 -3.93
CA TYR A 323 -3.72 19.67 -4.47
C TYR A 323 -3.76 19.60 -6.01
N PHE A 324 -4.58 20.42 -6.66
CA PHE A 324 -4.72 20.41 -8.12
C PHE A 324 -3.68 21.31 -8.78
N SER A 325 -2.66 20.67 -9.34
CA SER A 325 -1.95 21.18 -10.51
C SER A 325 -2.09 20.14 -11.60
N PRO A 326 -2.81 20.42 -12.71
CA PRO A 326 -3.24 19.39 -13.67
C PRO A 326 -2.10 18.69 -14.42
N ASN A 327 -0.84 19.13 -14.28
CA ASN A 327 0.28 18.66 -15.10
C ASN A 327 1.60 18.44 -14.33
N ARG A 328 1.56 18.23 -13.01
CA ARG A 328 2.80 17.95 -12.27
C ARG A 328 2.61 16.97 -11.12
N THR A 329 3.11 15.75 -11.30
CA THR A 329 3.27 14.77 -10.23
C THR A 329 4.54 15.01 -9.41
N PHE A 330 5.56 15.64 -10.03
CA PHE A 330 6.82 16.06 -9.41
C PHE A 330 7.29 17.47 -9.91
N PRO A 331 7.88 18.34 -9.07
CA PRO A 331 8.17 18.15 -7.65
C PRO A 331 6.89 18.16 -6.83
N LEU A 332 6.97 17.48 -5.69
CA LEU A 332 5.88 17.41 -4.72
C LEU A 332 5.49 18.80 -4.22
N GLY A 333 4.27 18.89 -3.66
CA GLY A 333 3.76 20.12 -3.07
C GLY A 333 4.62 20.66 -1.92
N ALA A 334 4.21 21.82 -1.39
CA ALA A 334 4.90 22.45 -0.26
C ALA A 334 4.94 21.52 0.97
N PRO A 335 6.01 21.58 1.79
CA PRO A 335 6.12 20.79 3.01
C PRO A 335 5.02 21.14 4.02
N ARG A 336 4.48 20.12 4.67
CA ARG A 336 3.33 20.19 5.59
C ARG A 336 3.54 19.28 6.80
N LYS A 337 2.85 19.58 7.90
CA LYS A 337 2.86 18.78 9.14
C LYS A 337 1.48 18.29 9.56
N ASP A 338 0.45 18.68 8.81
CA ASP A 338 -0.96 18.38 9.04
C ASP A 338 -1.48 17.24 8.15
N SER A 339 -0.64 16.68 7.29
CA SER A 339 -0.95 15.53 6.42
C SER A 339 -1.24 14.24 7.18
N LEU A 340 -0.58 14.05 8.33
CA LEU A 340 -0.65 12.84 9.15
C LEU A 340 -1.11 13.20 10.57
N THR A 341 -2.11 12.48 11.07
CA THR A 341 -2.68 12.68 12.41
C THR A 341 -2.06 11.69 13.40
N PRO A 342 -1.40 12.15 14.48
CA PRO A 342 -0.79 11.25 15.46
C PRO A 342 -1.82 10.28 16.07
N LEU A 343 -1.39 9.03 16.30
CA LEU A 343 -2.20 8.00 16.94
C LEU A 343 -1.69 7.68 18.34
N LYS A 344 -2.61 7.21 19.19
CA LYS A 344 -2.29 6.61 20.49
C LYS A 344 -2.75 5.16 20.49
N ILE A 345 -1.85 4.28 20.87
CA ILE A 345 -2.12 2.86 21.06
C ILE A 345 -2.25 2.65 22.56
N ALA A 346 -3.26 1.90 22.99
CA ALA A 346 -3.48 1.56 24.37
C ALA A 346 -3.44 0.05 24.58
N LYS A 347 -3.04 -0.37 25.78
CA LYS A 347 -2.99 -1.79 26.14
C LYS A 347 -4.37 -2.30 26.54
N GLY A 348 -4.65 -3.54 26.18
CA GLY A 348 -5.91 -4.22 26.46
C GLY A 348 -6.91 -4.11 25.31
N PRO A 349 -8.03 -4.85 25.39
CA PRO A 349 -9.07 -4.84 24.38
C PRO A 349 -9.71 -3.45 24.25
N LEU A 350 -10.24 -3.17 23.07
CA LEU A 350 -11.11 -2.04 22.84
C LEU A 350 -12.33 -2.18 23.77
N PRO A 351 -12.77 -1.10 24.44
CA PRO A 351 -13.98 -1.16 25.25
C PRO A 351 -15.15 -1.71 24.43
N LEU A 352 -15.83 -2.73 24.96
CA LEU A 352 -16.95 -3.37 24.28
C LEU A 352 -17.96 -2.33 23.78
N PRO A 353 -18.30 -2.33 22.49
CA PRO A 353 -19.41 -1.54 21.99
C PRO A 353 -20.68 -1.88 22.77
N SER A 354 -21.59 -0.92 22.88
CA SER A 354 -22.92 -1.19 23.47
C SER A 354 -23.81 -2.05 22.56
N ASP A 355 -23.31 -2.42 21.39
CA ASP A 355 -24.00 -3.17 20.35
C ASP A 355 -24.01 -4.69 20.66
N PRO A 356 -25.20 -5.31 20.77
CA PRO A 356 -25.36 -6.76 20.90
C PRO A 356 -24.80 -7.58 19.72
N GLY A 357 -24.59 -6.96 18.54
CA GLY A 357 -24.13 -7.60 17.31
C GLY A 357 -22.60 -7.70 17.15
N HIS A 358 -21.81 -7.29 18.15
CA HIS A 358 -20.35 -7.27 18.03
C HIS A 358 -19.73 -8.67 17.79
N VAL A 359 -19.07 -8.85 16.64
CA VAL A 359 -18.43 -10.11 16.22
C VAL A 359 -17.30 -10.49 17.17
N ARG A 360 -17.32 -11.70 17.74
CA ARG A 360 -16.27 -12.16 18.66
C ARG A 360 -15.01 -12.59 17.90
N HIS A 361 -13.85 -12.61 18.58
CA HIS A 361 -12.55 -12.97 17.96
C HIS A 361 -12.52 -14.32 17.23
N GLY A 362 -13.21 -15.34 17.76
CA GLY A 362 -13.26 -16.67 17.15
C GLY A 362 -14.28 -16.80 16.01
N GLU A 363 -15.12 -15.79 15.82
CA GLU A 363 -16.19 -15.74 14.81
C GLU A 363 -15.83 -14.75 13.69
N ASP A 364 -14.63 -14.16 13.76
CA ASP A 364 -14.17 -13.11 12.85
C ASP A 364 -13.69 -13.70 11.52
N GLU A 365 -13.94 -12.97 10.45
CA GLU A 365 -13.52 -13.34 9.11
C GLU A 365 -12.21 -12.65 8.77
N TRP A 366 -11.16 -13.44 8.54
CA TRP A 366 -9.83 -12.91 8.25
C TRP A 366 -9.65 -12.70 6.75
N GLY A 367 -9.34 -11.47 6.37
CA GLY A 367 -9.24 -10.96 5.00
C GLY A 367 -7.82 -10.95 4.47
N ALA A 368 -7.35 -9.76 4.07
CA ALA A 368 -5.99 -9.59 3.58
C ALA A 368 -4.94 -10.05 4.59
N GLY A 369 -3.89 -10.68 4.08
CA GLY A 369 -2.68 -11.02 4.81
C GLY A 369 -1.47 -10.53 4.04
N MET A 370 -0.40 -10.16 4.73
CA MET A 370 0.82 -9.69 4.08
C MET A 370 2.08 -10.06 4.87
N LEU A 371 3.14 -10.38 4.14
CA LEU A 371 4.45 -10.80 4.60
C LEU A 371 5.49 -9.70 4.38
N HIS A 372 6.37 -9.54 5.36
CA HIS A 372 7.61 -8.80 5.19
C HIS A 372 8.74 -9.46 5.98
N GLY A 373 9.57 -10.25 5.29
CA GLY A 373 10.59 -11.07 5.94
C GLY A 373 9.96 -12.17 6.80
N ASN A 374 10.10 -12.06 8.11
CA ASN A 374 9.50 -12.99 9.09
C ASN A 374 8.19 -12.46 9.69
N VAL A 375 7.84 -11.20 9.43
CA VAL A 375 6.59 -10.63 9.91
C VAL A 375 5.46 -11.07 9.01
N PHE A 376 4.36 -11.51 9.61
CA PHE A 376 3.07 -11.65 8.97
C PHE A 376 2.09 -10.73 9.65
N ALA A 377 1.26 -10.01 8.89
CA ALA A 377 0.09 -9.34 9.44
C ALA A 377 -1.16 -9.76 8.68
N GLY A 378 -2.30 -9.70 9.36
CA GLY A 378 -3.61 -10.03 8.83
C GLY A 378 -4.63 -9.00 9.28
N PHE A 379 -5.64 -8.74 8.45
CA PHE A 379 -6.73 -7.82 8.74
C PHE A 379 -8.07 -8.55 8.70
N SER A 380 -8.95 -8.28 9.67
CA SER A 380 -10.26 -8.93 9.78
C SER A 380 -11.42 -8.00 9.47
N ARG A 381 -12.58 -8.60 9.19
CA ARG A 381 -13.84 -7.89 8.94
C ARG A 381 -14.26 -7.01 10.12
N ALA A 382 -14.03 -7.47 11.35
CA ALA A 382 -14.33 -6.70 12.54
C ALA A 382 -13.30 -5.58 12.83
N GLY A 383 -12.42 -5.21 11.88
CA GLY A 383 -11.44 -4.14 12.06
C GLY A 383 -10.27 -4.50 12.98
N ARG A 384 -9.94 -5.79 13.09
CA ARG A 384 -8.81 -6.26 13.90
C ARG A 384 -7.61 -6.53 13.02
N VAL A 385 -6.44 -6.24 13.57
CA VAL A 385 -5.16 -6.51 12.93
C VAL A 385 -4.42 -7.55 13.75
N PHE A 386 -4.18 -8.70 13.15
CA PHE A 386 -3.28 -9.73 13.66
C PHE A 386 -1.86 -9.41 13.20
N VAL A 387 -0.89 -9.45 14.10
CA VAL A 387 0.52 -9.29 13.76
C VAL A 387 1.31 -10.41 14.41
N CYS A 388 2.07 -11.13 13.61
CA CYS A 388 3.00 -12.16 14.03
C CYS A 388 4.42 -11.73 13.66
N SER A 389 5.27 -11.55 14.67
CA SER A 389 6.67 -11.12 14.52
C SER A 389 7.57 -12.14 13.81
N ASP A 390 7.24 -13.44 13.94
CA ASP A 390 7.96 -14.55 13.32
C ASP A 390 6.99 -15.69 12.97
N TRP A 391 6.41 -15.61 11.77
CA TRP A 391 5.39 -16.56 11.35
C TRP A 391 5.93 -17.99 11.26
N ARG A 392 7.19 -18.18 10.87
CA ARG A 392 7.80 -19.51 10.77
C ARG A 392 7.92 -20.20 12.12
N LYS A 393 8.25 -19.45 13.18
CA LYS A 393 8.24 -19.99 14.55
C LYS A 393 6.82 -20.22 15.05
N ALA A 394 5.89 -19.31 14.75
CA ALA A 394 4.51 -19.42 15.20
C ALA A 394 3.80 -20.69 14.68
N LEU A 395 4.15 -21.17 13.49
CA LEU A 395 3.59 -22.41 12.93
C LEU A 395 3.99 -23.70 13.67
N GLN A 396 5.04 -23.68 14.50
CA GLN A 396 5.57 -24.89 15.13
C GLN A 396 4.67 -25.47 16.24
N ALA A 397 3.98 -24.60 16.99
CA ALA A 397 3.10 -24.99 18.08
C ALA A 397 2.13 -23.85 18.44
N PRO A 398 0.91 -24.13 18.96
CA PRO A 398 -0.03 -23.09 19.38
C PRO A 398 0.52 -22.13 20.44
N SER A 399 1.34 -22.61 21.38
CA SER A 399 1.99 -21.77 22.39
C SER A 399 3.02 -20.81 21.78
N SER A 400 3.66 -21.21 20.67
CA SER A 400 4.61 -20.38 19.92
C SER A 400 3.90 -19.21 19.24
N LEU A 401 2.68 -19.43 18.73
CA LEU A 401 1.89 -18.37 18.13
C LEU A 401 1.61 -17.26 19.14
N ALA A 402 1.07 -17.57 20.32
CA ALA A 402 0.78 -16.58 21.35
C ALA A 402 2.05 -15.82 21.81
N GLU A 403 3.22 -16.48 21.84
CA GLU A 403 4.49 -15.83 22.16
C GLU A 403 4.91 -14.82 21.08
N HIS A 404 4.64 -15.11 19.81
CA HIS A 404 5.12 -14.32 18.67
C HIS A 404 4.08 -13.38 18.05
N SER A 405 2.83 -13.37 18.53
CA SER A 405 1.76 -12.58 17.96
C SER A 405 0.97 -11.75 18.96
N PHE A 406 0.28 -10.74 18.43
CA PHE A 406 -0.66 -9.91 19.17
C PHE A 406 -1.81 -9.47 18.26
N LEU A 407 -2.89 -9.01 18.88
CA LEU A 407 -4.03 -8.38 18.21
C LEU A 407 -4.05 -6.89 18.48
N LEU A 408 -4.43 -6.14 17.46
CA LEU A 408 -4.70 -4.72 17.54
C LEU A 408 -6.15 -4.48 17.09
N GLU A 409 -6.97 -4.03 18.03
CA GLU A 409 -8.39 -3.75 17.80
C GLU A 409 -8.60 -2.28 17.47
N CYS A 410 -9.48 -2.03 16.52
CA CYS A 410 -9.95 -0.71 16.16
C CYS A 410 -11.47 -0.74 16.04
N ASP A 411 -12.09 0.42 16.20
CA ASP A 411 -13.54 0.57 16.03
C ASP A 411 -13.89 0.47 14.54
N SER A 412 -14.75 -0.47 14.17
CA SER A 412 -15.12 -0.77 12.78
C SER A 412 -16.51 -1.39 12.75
N ASP A 413 -17.34 -0.94 11.81
CA ASP A 413 -18.65 -1.54 11.50
C ASP A 413 -18.57 -2.70 10.49
N GLY A 414 -17.38 -2.95 9.92
CA GLY A 414 -17.11 -4.02 8.95
C GLY A 414 -17.66 -3.78 7.54
N SER A 415 -18.24 -2.60 7.27
CA SER A 415 -18.87 -2.26 5.98
C SER A 415 -17.89 -2.19 4.81
N GLY A 416 -16.63 -1.82 5.07
CA GLY A 416 -15.59 -1.69 4.05
C GLY A 416 -14.88 -3.01 3.66
N PHE A 417 -15.09 -4.09 4.40
CA PHE A 417 -14.28 -5.31 4.29
C PHE A 417 -14.41 -5.98 2.91
N ASP A 418 -15.64 -6.14 2.42
CA ASP A 418 -15.95 -6.82 1.15
C ASP A 418 -15.46 -6.01 -0.08
N LEU A 419 -15.29 -4.70 0.09
CA LEU A 419 -14.77 -3.78 -0.93
C LEU A 419 -13.23 -3.65 -0.87
N GLY A 420 -12.62 -4.25 0.17
CA GLY A 420 -11.19 -4.41 0.34
C GLY A 420 -10.70 -3.99 1.73
N GLY A 421 -10.29 -4.96 2.54
CA GLY A 421 -9.53 -4.74 3.77
C GLY A 421 -8.03 -4.73 3.51
N TRP A 422 -7.50 -3.63 2.96
CA TRP A 422 -6.10 -3.58 2.54
C TRP A 422 -5.13 -3.61 3.71
N LEU A 423 -3.93 -4.13 3.44
CA LEU A 423 -2.85 -4.21 4.39
C LEU A 423 -1.51 -3.94 3.70
N SER A 424 -0.60 -3.27 4.39
CA SER A 424 0.80 -3.20 4.01
C SER A 424 1.70 -3.31 5.23
N VAL A 425 2.82 -3.99 5.09
CA VAL A 425 3.84 -4.20 6.12
C VAL A 425 5.20 -3.90 5.51
N ARG A 426 5.95 -2.99 6.12
CA ARG A 426 7.32 -2.67 5.70
C ARG A 426 8.06 -1.97 6.83
N ASN A 427 9.35 -2.27 7.01
CA ASN A 427 10.25 -1.53 7.90
C ASN A 427 9.65 -1.28 9.31
N HIS A 428 9.23 -2.35 9.99
CA HIS A 428 8.62 -2.29 11.33
C HIS A 428 7.36 -1.43 11.39
N ARG A 429 6.56 -1.41 10.32
CA ARG A 429 5.27 -0.70 10.28
C ARG A 429 4.21 -1.56 9.64
N VAL A 430 3.01 -1.49 10.21
CA VAL A 430 1.79 -2.11 9.68
C VAL A 430 0.84 -0.99 9.29
N MET A 431 0.30 -1.06 8.09
CA MET A 431 -0.62 -0.10 7.51
C MET A 431 -1.91 -0.81 7.13
N PHE A 432 -3.06 -0.32 7.57
CA PHE A 432 -4.37 -0.93 7.32
C PHE A 432 -5.44 0.16 7.22
N GLU A 433 -6.53 -0.12 6.50
CA GLU A 433 -7.65 0.79 6.33
C GLU A 433 -8.80 0.41 7.26
N ILE A 434 -9.42 1.40 7.88
CA ILE A 434 -10.69 1.27 8.58
C ILE A 434 -11.50 2.52 8.27
N GLU A 435 -12.68 2.30 7.67
CA GLU A 435 -13.62 3.34 7.28
C GLU A 435 -12.96 4.44 6.41
N ASP A 436 -12.91 5.68 6.89
CA ASP A 436 -12.39 6.84 6.16
C ASP A 436 -10.89 7.08 6.37
N ARG A 437 -10.19 6.15 7.05
CA ARG A 437 -8.81 6.32 7.49
C ARG A 437 -7.93 5.12 7.20
N ILE A 438 -6.69 5.45 6.84
CA ILE A 438 -5.57 4.52 6.90
C ILE A 438 -4.82 4.77 8.20
N TYR A 439 -4.50 3.70 8.91
CA TYR A 439 -3.70 3.68 10.12
C TYR A 439 -2.31 3.16 9.76
N VAL A 440 -1.25 3.85 10.21
CA VAL A 440 0.15 3.42 10.10
C VAL A 440 0.70 3.26 11.51
N VAL A 441 0.83 2.01 11.92
CA VAL A 441 1.26 1.61 13.26
C VAL A 441 2.73 1.21 13.24
N ALA A 442 3.54 1.87 14.06
CA ALA A 442 4.94 1.57 14.21
C ALA A 442 5.19 0.48 15.26
N LEU A 443 6.04 -0.47 14.91
CA LEU A 443 6.52 -1.57 15.72
C LEU A 443 7.95 -1.30 16.21
N ASP A 444 8.38 -2.05 17.22
CA ASP A 444 9.79 -2.11 17.65
C ASP A 444 10.67 -2.90 16.68
N ASP A 445 11.95 -3.05 17.02
CA ASP A 445 12.94 -3.77 16.19
C ASP A 445 12.66 -5.27 16.12
N GLU A 446 11.92 -5.79 17.09
CA GLU A 446 11.44 -7.17 17.19
C GLU A 446 10.06 -7.38 16.53
N ASN A 447 9.51 -6.35 15.87
CA ASN A 447 8.19 -6.36 15.23
C ASN A 447 7.01 -6.60 16.20
N ARG A 448 7.10 -6.05 17.41
CA ARG A 448 6.02 -5.99 18.40
C ARG A 448 5.54 -4.56 18.62
N ILE A 449 4.42 -4.42 19.32
CA ILE A 449 3.99 -3.11 19.83
C ILE A 449 5.05 -2.58 20.78
N GLN A 450 5.53 -1.37 20.49
CA GLN A 450 6.48 -0.63 21.30
C GLN A 450 5.91 -0.31 22.70
N ASP A 451 6.76 0.18 23.60
CA ASP A 451 6.27 0.82 24.83
C ASP A 451 5.27 1.94 24.49
N VAL A 452 4.01 1.74 24.87
CA VAL A 452 2.89 2.64 24.55
C VAL A 452 3.03 3.99 25.24
N ASP A 453 3.74 4.06 26.36
CA ASP A 453 3.96 5.30 27.12
C ASP A 453 5.16 6.08 26.56
N HIS A 454 6.15 5.37 26.01
CA HIS A 454 7.41 5.94 25.51
C HIS A 454 7.81 5.37 24.14
N PRO A 455 7.00 5.58 23.08
CA PRO A 455 7.28 5.00 21.77
C PRO A 455 8.53 5.63 21.14
N ALA A 456 9.43 4.80 20.62
CA ALA A 456 10.62 5.24 19.89
C ALA A 456 10.27 5.73 18.47
N ARG A 457 9.19 5.19 17.89
CA ARG A 457 8.66 5.53 16.57
C ARG A 457 7.20 5.93 16.68
N ALA A 458 6.82 7.03 16.04
CA ALA A 458 5.44 7.45 15.98
C ALA A 458 4.56 6.58 15.07
N SER A 459 3.30 6.42 15.51
CA SER A 459 2.17 5.91 14.74
C SER A 459 1.25 7.08 14.37
N TYR A 460 0.62 7.01 13.20
CA TYR A 460 -0.24 8.08 12.69
C TYR A 460 -1.30 7.53 11.72
N SER A 461 -2.32 8.34 11.44
CA SER A 461 -3.37 8.04 10.46
C SER A 461 -3.45 9.13 9.40
N LEU A 462 -4.07 8.78 8.28
CA LEU A 462 -4.36 9.69 7.17
C LEU A 462 -5.73 9.39 6.58
N LEU A 463 -6.39 10.43 6.06
CA LEU A 463 -7.69 10.29 5.40
C LEU A 463 -7.56 9.60 4.04
N THR A 464 -8.55 8.77 3.70
CA THR A 464 -8.67 8.08 2.40
C THR A 464 -9.38 8.91 1.33
N SER A 465 -10.01 10.02 1.74
CA SER A 465 -10.72 10.94 0.85
C SER A 465 -10.49 12.40 1.20
N SER A 466 -10.60 13.27 0.19
CA SER A 466 -10.70 14.74 0.39
C SER A 466 -12.16 15.21 0.50
N ALA A 467 -13.11 14.33 0.18
CA ALA A 467 -14.55 14.55 0.29
C ALA A 467 -15.18 13.28 0.91
N PRO A 468 -15.27 13.20 2.25
CA PRO A 468 -15.73 11.98 2.95
C PRO A 468 -17.10 11.47 2.47
N GLN A 469 -18.05 12.37 2.21
CA GLN A 469 -19.37 12.04 1.64
C GLN A 469 -19.35 11.36 0.25
N LEU A 470 -18.21 11.38 -0.44
CA LEU A 470 -18.03 10.72 -1.74
C LEU A 470 -17.00 9.59 -1.65
N ALA A 471 -16.52 9.26 -0.45
CA ALA A 471 -15.44 8.32 -0.26
C ALA A 471 -15.85 6.92 -0.70
N VAL A 472 -15.02 6.33 -1.58
CA VAL A 472 -15.03 4.91 -1.86
C VAL A 472 -13.84 4.29 -1.12
N PRO A 473 -13.98 3.08 -0.53
CA PRO A 473 -12.89 2.40 0.16
C PRO A 473 -11.62 2.34 -0.67
N VAL A 474 -10.46 2.36 -0.04
CA VAL A 474 -9.17 2.22 -0.72
C VAL A 474 -9.17 0.90 -1.47
N SER A 475 -8.50 0.89 -2.62
CA SER A 475 -8.33 -0.28 -3.48
C SER A 475 -6.85 -0.53 -3.79
N PHE A 476 -5.94 0.19 -3.15
CA PHE A 476 -4.52 -0.15 -3.14
C PHE A 476 -3.84 0.75 -2.12
N MET A 477 -2.94 0.20 -1.32
CA MET A 477 -2.02 0.99 -0.52
C MET A 477 -0.73 0.24 -0.26
N ALA A 478 0.37 0.97 -0.20
CA ALA A 478 1.67 0.40 0.11
C ALA A 478 2.59 1.41 0.81
N LEU A 479 3.45 0.86 1.68
CA LEU A 479 4.59 1.55 2.26
C LEU A 479 5.81 1.38 1.36
N TYR A 480 6.53 2.47 1.11
CA TYR A 480 7.80 2.50 0.40
C TYR A 480 8.86 3.24 1.22
N ASP A 481 10.12 3.26 0.75
CA ASP A 481 11.24 3.76 1.56
C ASP A 481 11.04 5.20 2.04
N ASP A 482 10.51 6.08 1.20
CA ASP A 482 10.32 7.50 1.48
C ASP A 482 8.88 8.00 1.27
N ALA A 483 7.92 7.11 1.06
CA ALA A 483 6.55 7.47 0.72
C ALA A 483 5.50 6.44 1.16
N ILE A 484 4.30 6.94 1.40
CA ILE A 484 3.06 6.18 1.50
C ILE A 484 2.31 6.44 0.19
N MET A 485 1.87 5.38 -0.49
CA MET A 485 1.04 5.53 -1.69
C MET A 485 -0.28 4.81 -1.52
N THR A 486 -1.36 5.45 -1.94
CA THR A 486 -2.72 4.93 -1.79
C THR A 486 -3.55 5.29 -3.01
N THR A 487 -4.61 4.54 -3.28
CA THR A 487 -5.75 5.12 -4.01
C THR A 487 -6.44 6.12 -3.10
N TYR A 488 -6.98 7.19 -3.67
CA TYR A 488 -7.48 8.32 -2.92
C TYR A 488 -8.69 8.92 -3.60
N THR A 489 -9.78 9.02 -2.86
CA THR A 489 -11.02 9.59 -3.38
C THR A 489 -10.94 11.11 -3.32
N THR A 490 -11.15 11.75 -4.47
CA THR A 490 -10.93 13.17 -4.64
C THR A 490 -11.76 13.69 -5.81
N LEU A 491 -11.59 14.96 -6.14
CA LEU A 491 -12.15 15.53 -7.35
C LEU A 491 -11.18 15.29 -8.51
N GLY A 492 -11.70 15.22 -9.72
CA GLY A 492 -10.95 15.12 -10.96
C GLY A 492 -11.34 16.27 -11.86
N TRP A 493 -10.45 16.61 -12.78
CA TRP A 493 -10.78 17.50 -13.88
C TRP A 493 -10.98 16.69 -15.15
N ARG A 494 -12.15 16.83 -15.77
CA ARG A 494 -12.47 16.11 -17.00
C ARG A 494 -11.51 16.55 -18.12
N GLN A 495 -10.70 15.61 -18.57
CA GLN A 495 -9.82 15.76 -19.72
C GLN A 495 -10.62 15.53 -21.01
N PRO A 496 -10.39 16.32 -22.08
CA PRO A 496 -11.04 16.08 -23.37
C PRO A 496 -10.67 14.69 -23.90
N ARG A 497 -11.64 13.92 -24.39
CA ARG A 497 -11.36 12.65 -25.07
C ARG A 497 -10.91 12.95 -26.51
N PRO A 498 -10.04 12.09 -27.11
CA PRO A 498 -9.69 12.23 -28.52
C PRO A 498 -10.95 12.16 -29.40
N GLY A 499 -11.25 13.24 -30.13
CA GLY A 499 -12.45 13.34 -30.98
C GLY A 499 -13.55 14.27 -30.45
N ASP A 500 -13.44 14.78 -29.21
CA ASP A 500 -14.39 15.75 -28.67
C ASP A 500 -14.32 17.09 -29.44
N ALA A 501 -15.48 17.67 -29.77
CA ALA A 501 -15.55 19.02 -30.32
C ALA A 501 -15.02 20.05 -29.31
N ALA A 502 -14.44 21.16 -29.81
CA ALA A 502 -13.96 22.23 -28.94
C ALA A 502 -15.11 22.72 -28.03
N PRO A 503 -14.95 22.69 -26.69
CA PRO A 503 -16.05 22.92 -25.77
C PRO A 503 -16.59 24.35 -25.89
N GLN A 504 -17.92 24.49 -25.88
CA GLN A 504 -18.58 25.81 -25.80
C GLN A 504 -18.25 26.48 -24.46
N GLU A 505 -18.16 27.81 -24.41
CA GLU A 505 -17.76 28.57 -23.21
C GLU A 505 -18.62 28.26 -21.97
N GLN A 506 -19.87 27.84 -22.16
CA GLN A 506 -20.78 27.44 -21.08
C GLN A 506 -20.51 26.04 -20.48
N GLU A 507 -19.92 25.09 -21.24
CA GLU A 507 -19.51 23.76 -20.74
C GLU A 507 -18.15 23.76 -20.05
N ALA A 508 -17.39 24.87 -20.18
CA ALA A 508 -16.12 25.03 -19.48
C ALA A 508 -16.28 25.11 -17.95
N HIS A 509 -17.49 25.39 -17.46
CA HIS A 509 -17.83 25.57 -16.05
C HIS A 509 -18.09 24.23 -15.30
N THR A 510 -18.31 23.12 -16.01
CA THR A 510 -18.76 21.81 -15.46
C THR A 510 -17.70 20.70 -15.56
N ARG A 511 -16.43 21.01 -15.28
CA ARG A 511 -15.31 20.07 -15.50
C ARG A 511 -14.82 19.33 -14.25
N LEU A 512 -15.36 19.63 -13.08
CA LEU A 512 -15.01 18.92 -11.84
C LEU A 512 -15.96 17.75 -11.64
N PHE A 513 -15.42 16.58 -11.30
CA PHE A 513 -16.21 15.39 -11.01
C PHE A 513 -15.55 14.55 -9.91
N PRO A 514 -16.29 13.80 -9.10
CA PRO A 514 -15.70 12.85 -8.16
C PRO A 514 -14.91 11.76 -8.89
N THR A 515 -13.71 11.43 -8.42
CA THR A 515 -12.85 10.39 -9.01
C THR A 515 -11.97 9.72 -7.96
N LYS A 516 -11.26 8.68 -8.38
CA LYS A 516 -10.24 8.00 -7.57
C LYS A 516 -8.88 8.13 -8.24
N ALA A 517 -7.93 8.70 -7.52
CA ALA A 517 -6.60 9.03 -8.01
C ALA A 517 -5.52 8.27 -7.23
N ILE A 518 -4.26 8.36 -7.65
CA ILE A 518 -3.11 7.89 -6.86
C ILE A 518 -2.65 9.03 -5.97
N ARG A 519 -2.64 8.85 -4.65
CA ARG A 519 -2.03 9.80 -3.71
C ARG A 519 -0.67 9.29 -3.27
N VAL A 520 0.30 10.19 -3.28
CA VAL A 520 1.66 9.97 -2.76
C VAL A 520 1.90 10.94 -1.62
N VAL A 521 2.16 10.42 -0.43
CA VAL A 521 2.58 11.20 0.75
C VAL A 521 4.04 10.87 1.01
N SER A 522 4.95 11.76 0.64
CA SER A 522 6.39 11.57 0.86
C SER A 522 6.83 12.10 2.22
N LEU A 523 7.68 11.34 2.89
CA LEU A 523 8.37 11.68 4.14
C LEU A 523 9.86 11.98 3.89
N ALA A 524 10.26 12.17 2.62
CA ALA A 524 11.64 12.48 2.28
C ALA A 524 12.06 13.84 2.87
N PRO A 525 13.19 13.91 3.60
CA PRO A 525 13.70 15.16 4.14
C PRO A 525 14.22 16.05 3.01
N GLU A 526 14.24 17.37 3.25
CA GLU A 526 14.92 18.28 2.34
C GLU A 526 16.43 18.21 2.55
N LEU A 527 17.13 17.72 1.53
CA LEU A 527 18.58 17.75 1.50
C LEU A 527 18.99 19.17 1.12
N SER A 528 19.36 20.00 2.10
CA SER A 528 19.93 21.31 1.82
C SER A 528 21.14 21.14 0.88
N SER A 529 21.03 21.66 -0.34
CA SER A 529 22.18 21.78 -1.22
C SER A 529 23.14 22.78 -0.56
N GLY A 530 24.35 22.31 -0.24
CA GLY A 530 25.40 23.20 0.21
C GLY A 530 25.66 24.25 -0.86
N LYS A 531 25.53 25.53 -0.49
CA LYS A 531 25.95 26.70 -1.28
C LYS A 531 25.45 26.72 -2.73
N SER A 532 24.14 26.92 -2.92
CA SER A 532 23.75 27.90 -3.93
C SER A 532 24.21 29.28 -3.42
N SER A 533 25.10 29.90 -4.16
CA SER A 533 25.61 31.24 -3.90
C SER A 533 24.49 32.22 -3.60
N LEU A 534 24.57 32.86 -2.43
CA LEU A 534 23.89 34.11 -2.07
C LEU A 534 24.35 35.30 -2.95
N ALA A 535 24.51 35.09 -4.26
CA ALA A 535 25.04 36.08 -5.19
C ALA A 535 24.17 36.30 -6.44
N ASP A 536 22.99 35.67 -6.55
CA ASP A 536 22.00 36.01 -7.60
C ASP A 536 20.70 36.65 -7.05
N ALA A 537 20.66 36.96 -5.75
CA ALA A 537 19.53 37.66 -5.12
C ALA A 537 19.74 39.19 -5.01
N ALA A 538 20.60 39.77 -5.84
CA ALA A 538 20.89 41.20 -5.79
C ALA A 538 21.28 41.80 -7.15
N VAL A 539 20.40 41.74 -8.16
CA VAL A 539 20.37 42.77 -9.22
C VAL A 539 18.92 43.03 -9.65
N SER A 540 18.54 44.32 -9.56
CA SER A 540 17.40 45.04 -10.14
C SER A 540 15.98 44.59 -9.81
N THR A 541 15.49 45.11 -8.68
CA THR A 541 14.18 45.75 -8.59
C THR A 541 14.08 46.88 -9.63
N GLU A 542 13.67 46.54 -10.84
CA GLU A 542 13.03 47.48 -11.76
C GLU A 542 11.73 46.87 -12.28
N ASP A 543 10.68 47.67 -12.18
CA ASP A 543 9.31 47.38 -12.59
C ASP A 543 9.21 46.67 -13.94
N THR A 544 8.68 45.45 -13.91
CA THR A 544 7.92 44.89 -15.03
C THR A 544 6.69 44.16 -14.48
N THR A 545 5.70 44.97 -14.12
CA THR A 545 4.30 44.61 -13.90
C THR A 545 3.59 44.14 -15.18
N ALA A 546 4.15 43.16 -15.88
CA ALA A 546 3.51 42.55 -17.05
C ALA A 546 4.02 41.11 -17.24
N GLY A 547 3.20 40.12 -16.83
CA GLY A 547 3.46 38.71 -17.13
C GLY A 547 3.25 37.69 -16.00
N ARG A 548 2.70 38.05 -14.83
CA ARG A 548 2.04 37.04 -13.97
C ARG A 548 0.85 36.51 -14.78
N SER A 549 0.94 35.27 -15.24
CA SER A 549 0.11 34.76 -16.32
C SER A 549 -1.37 34.82 -15.97
N ALA A 550 -2.16 35.46 -16.84
CA ALA A 550 -3.62 35.50 -16.75
C ALA A 550 -4.25 34.08 -16.66
N ALA A 551 -3.54 33.04 -17.10
CA ALA A 551 -3.95 31.64 -17.01
C ALA A 551 -4.04 31.09 -15.57
N SER A 552 -3.24 31.61 -14.63
CA SER A 552 -3.24 31.17 -13.22
C SER A 552 -4.45 31.70 -12.45
N GLU A 553 -4.84 32.95 -12.69
CA GLU A 553 -5.96 33.60 -12.00
C GLU A 553 -7.30 33.18 -12.60
N ASP A 554 -7.36 33.00 -13.92
CA ASP A 554 -8.55 32.52 -14.64
C ASP A 554 -8.89 31.07 -14.26
N TRP A 555 -7.88 30.20 -14.06
CA TRP A 555 -8.07 28.84 -13.55
C TRP A 555 -8.64 28.80 -12.13
N GLN A 556 -8.13 29.63 -11.21
CA GLN A 556 -8.63 29.68 -9.83
C GLN A 556 -10.09 30.19 -9.76
N SER A 557 -10.45 31.14 -10.62
CA SER A 557 -11.82 31.66 -10.72
C SER A 557 -12.80 30.59 -11.24
N ARG A 558 -12.43 29.89 -12.32
CA ARG A 558 -13.26 28.82 -12.92
C ARG A 558 -13.44 27.63 -11.99
N ALA A 559 -12.38 27.22 -11.30
CA ALA A 559 -12.43 26.15 -10.31
C ALA A 559 -13.39 26.50 -9.15
N ARG A 560 -13.36 27.73 -8.64
CA ARG A 560 -14.29 28.20 -7.59
C ARG A 560 -15.76 28.16 -8.02
N SER A 561 -16.06 28.44 -9.29
CA SER A 561 -17.44 28.36 -9.80
C SER A 561 -17.95 26.92 -9.87
N GLY A 562 -17.14 25.98 -10.40
CA GLY A 562 -17.50 24.57 -10.43
C GLY A 562 -17.58 23.95 -9.03
N LEU A 563 -16.76 24.44 -8.10
CA LEU A 563 -16.82 24.08 -6.68
C LEU A 563 -18.15 24.47 -6.03
N LEU A 564 -18.62 25.69 -6.26
CA LEU A 564 -19.90 26.18 -5.74
C LEU A 564 -21.07 25.35 -6.28
N GLN A 565 -21.01 24.92 -7.55
CA GLN A 565 -22.01 24.04 -8.14
C GLN A 565 -22.01 22.66 -7.49
N LEU A 566 -20.84 22.03 -7.30
CA LEU A 566 -20.72 20.74 -6.61
C LEU A 566 -21.19 20.82 -5.14
N VAL A 567 -20.84 21.89 -4.43
CA VAL A 567 -21.31 22.15 -3.06
C VAL A 567 -22.83 22.33 -3.03
N SER A 568 -23.41 23.01 -4.02
CA SER A 568 -24.88 23.18 -4.12
C SER A 568 -25.59 21.87 -4.42
N MET A 569 -25.00 20.98 -5.22
CA MET A 569 -25.56 19.65 -5.48
C MET A 569 -25.52 18.78 -4.21
N LEU A 570 -24.39 18.76 -3.51
CA LEU A 570 -24.23 18.02 -2.26
C LEU A 570 -25.02 18.62 -1.08
N GLY A 571 -25.35 19.92 -1.14
CA GLY A 571 -26.13 20.61 -0.10
C GLY A 571 -27.64 20.38 -0.21
N ASN A 572 -28.17 20.22 -1.43
CA ASN A 572 -29.60 19.98 -1.66
C ASN A 572 -30.07 18.56 -1.30
N GLU A 573 -29.16 17.58 -1.20
CA GLU A 573 -29.49 16.22 -0.76
C GLU A 573 -29.64 16.10 0.77
N VAL A 574 -29.26 17.13 1.54
CA VAL A 574 -29.34 17.12 3.01
C VAL A 574 -30.67 17.70 3.54
N ASP A 575 -31.40 18.46 2.73
CA ASP A 575 -32.67 19.11 3.12
C ASP A 575 -33.94 18.36 2.63
N GLY A 576 -33.79 17.12 2.14
CA GLY A 576 -34.89 16.33 1.54
C GLY A 576 -35.27 15.05 2.29
N PHE A 577 -34.84 14.86 3.54
CA PHE A 577 -35.30 13.74 4.39
C PHE A 577 -36.52 14.17 5.21
N ASP A 578 -37.63 14.42 4.53
CA ASP A 578 -38.96 14.18 5.09
C ASP A 578 -39.77 13.43 4.02
N ASP A 579 -40.33 12.30 4.46
CA ASP A 579 -41.40 11.49 3.89
C ASP A 579 -41.11 10.35 2.89
N GLU A 580 -41.56 9.17 3.33
CA GLU A 580 -42.12 8.02 2.60
C GLU A 580 -41.29 7.27 1.54
N PRO A 581 -41.29 5.92 1.58
CA PRO A 581 -40.56 5.12 0.60
C PRO A 581 -41.35 5.03 -0.71
N GLU A 582 -40.93 5.77 -1.74
CA GLU A 582 -41.28 5.44 -3.12
C GLU A 582 -40.32 4.35 -3.64
N THR A 583 -40.90 3.17 -3.88
CA THR A 583 -40.30 2.00 -4.50
C THR A 583 -39.86 2.31 -5.93
N MET A 584 -38.55 2.43 -6.16
CA MET A 584 -37.96 2.20 -7.48
C MET A 584 -37.68 0.70 -7.61
N GLU A 585 -38.47 0.03 -8.43
CA GLU A 585 -38.23 -1.34 -8.89
C GLU A 585 -36.91 -1.37 -9.68
N THR A 586 -35.86 -1.87 -9.04
CA THR A 586 -34.71 -2.46 -9.73
C THR A 586 -35.08 -3.91 -10.06
N GLU A 587 -35.16 -4.23 -11.35
CA GLU A 587 -35.10 -5.62 -11.82
C GLU A 587 -33.73 -6.18 -11.43
N HIS A 588 -33.69 -6.78 -10.24
CA HIS A 588 -32.61 -7.63 -9.78
C HIS A 588 -32.74 -8.99 -10.48
N GLY A 589 -31.79 -9.27 -11.38
CA GLY A 589 -31.47 -10.63 -11.77
C GLY A 589 -30.65 -11.27 -10.66
N ASP A 590 -31.34 -11.73 -9.61
CA ASP A 590 -30.78 -12.57 -8.56
C ASP A 590 -30.71 -14.01 -9.09
N GLU A 591 -29.55 -14.43 -9.61
CA GLU A 591 -29.22 -15.85 -9.72
C GLU A 591 -28.47 -16.27 -8.45
N GLU A 592 -29.27 -16.43 -7.40
CA GLU A 592 -28.96 -17.16 -6.18
C GLU A 592 -28.79 -18.63 -6.56
N TRP A 593 -27.54 -19.13 -6.58
CA TRP A 593 -27.26 -20.53 -6.85
C TRP A 593 -27.62 -21.36 -5.62
N GLU A 594 -28.84 -21.92 -5.63
CA GLU A 594 -29.27 -22.93 -4.65
C GLU A 594 -28.50 -24.24 -4.86
N ASP A 595 -27.79 -24.67 -3.83
CA ASP A 595 -27.20 -26.01 -3.71
C ASP A 595 -28.32 -27.07 -3.72
N VAL A 596 -28.45 -27.80 -4.83
CA VAL A 596 -29.31 -29.00 -4.88
C VAL A 596 -28.50 -30.19 -4.39
N ASP A 597 -28.74 -30.55 -3.12
CA ASP A 597 -28.34 -31.81 -2.53
C ASP A 597 -28.90 -33.00 -3.35
N GLU A 598 -28.01 -33.76 -3.99
CA GLU A 598 -28.34 -35.09 -4.53
C GLU A 598 -28.50 -36.08 -3.37
N THR A 599 -29.69 -36.15 -2.79
CA THR A 599 -30.10 -37.29 -1.97
C THR A 599 -30.59 -38.42 -2.87
N GLU A 600 -29.92 -39.57 -2.75
CA GLU A 600 -30.22 -40.87 -3.34
C GLU A 600 -31.73 -41.22 -3.28
N SER A 601 -32.34 -41.42 -4.45
CA SER A 601 -33.65 -42.07 -4.57
C SER A 601 -33.49 -43.45 -5.19
N GLU A 602 -33.37 -44.47 -4.35
CA GLU A 602 -33.61 -45.86 -4.73
C GLU A 602 -35.07 -46.04 -5.18
N GLY A 603 -35.29 -46.65 -6.35
CA GLY A 603 -36.57 -47.28 -6.67
C GLY A 603 -37.04 -47.17 -8.12
N HIS A 604 -36.51 -48.00 -9.02
CA HIS A 604 -37.24 -48.49 -10.19
C HIS A 604 -37.16 -50.02 -10.20
N GLU A 605 -38.25 -50.67 -9.80
CA GLU A 605 -39.24 -51.26 -10.71
C GLU A 605 -38.74 -52.56 -11.35
N GLN A 606 -39.11 -53.67 -10.72
CA GLN A 606 -38.82 -55.01 -11.22
C GLN A 606 -40.04 -55.57 -11.97
N GLU A 607 -39.82 -55.71 -13.28
CA GLU A 607 -40.28 -56.74 -14.22
C GLU A 607 -41.56 -57.53 -13.91
N HIS A 608 -42.53 -57.40 -14.82
CA HIS A 608 -43.62 -58.35 -15.02
C HIS A 608 -43.32 -59.22 -16.25
N MET A 609 -43.20 -60.55 -16.09
CA MET A 609 -43.75 -61.50 -17.06
C MET A 609 -44.24 -62.81 -16.40
N ASP A 610 -45.49 -63.10 -16.72
CA ASP A 610 -46.18 -64.39 -16.78
C ASP A 610 -46.60 -65.17 -15.50
N ALA A 611 -47.90 -65.00 -15.24
CA ALA A 611 -48.94 -66.04 -15.31
C ALA A 611 -49.02 -67.17 -14.25
N ARG A 612 -50.10 -67.06 -13.45
CA ARG A 612 -51.04 -68.10 -13.03
C ARG A 612 -50.51 -69.30 -12.20
N ALA A 613 -50.96 -69.31 -10.94
CA ALA A 613 -51.96 -70.25 -10.38
C ALA A 613 -51.53 -71.02 -9.11
N ARG A 614 -52.41 -70.88 -8.10
CA ARG A 614 -52.79 -71.85 -7.07
C ARG A 614 -51.75 -72.24 -6.00
N GLY A 615 -52.01 -71.71 -4.81
CA GLY A 615 -52.43 -72.53 -3.66
C GLY A 615 -51.32 -73.16 -2.79
N PRO A 616 -51.64 -73.48 -1.52
CA PRO A 616 -50.72 -73.30 -0.40
C PRO A 616 -50.13 -74.61 0.14
N ALA A 617 -49.00 -74.49 0.83
CA ALA A 617 -48.63 -75.24 2.04
C ALA A 617 -47.42 -74.56 2.69
#